data_AF-A0A8B9AI47-F1
#
_entry.id   AF-A0A8B9AI47-F1
#
_cell.length_a   1.000
_cell.length_b   1.000
_cell.length_c   1.000
_cell.angle_alpha   90.00
_cell.angle_beta   90.00
_cell.angle_gamma   90.00
#
_symmetry.space_group_name_H-M   'P 1'
#
loop_
_entity.id
_entity.type
_entity.pdbx_description
1 polymer ?
#
loop_
_entity_poly.entity_id
_entity_poly.type
_entity_poly.pdbx_seq_one_letter_code
_entity_poly.pdbx_strand_id
1 'polypeptide(L)'
;MAPPCPVPISQVPGRREAPNSDQGGRTSADLALARPTSTTQRSGQPSTRPQFPSSEPGNSQEATGSAAPRPAEAGLAGPSGPQERVPYAPGWAVFEGDSALDNVQVAREVLRVALLPADQAKIRSMNYGEFMDSAICSSIRRLHETETMIHIIQDYRDRARRHQRGREEAETKFLASEAEQKVLQAKLGAAEDKVRTLVAELEEEKGAHSLTRSEVRAAEARRTEAESSLAIREQEVGEARIKGFKDFRNQLRRLLPDFDLSLLQPGAGVENPEAEAEVEVPTSGGTDQEGQAEEGEIVLEVTEAAPKAIVGASAAEEPAVPEVAGPEPFV
;
A
#
# COMPACT_ATOMS: atom_id res chain seq x y z
N MET A 1 3.14 -65.08 26.56
CA MET A 1 3.48 -64.33 25.33
C MET A 1 3.64 -62.87 25.74
N ALA A 2 4.88 -62.38 25.79
CA ALA A 2 5.19 -61.00 26.17
C ALA A 2 5.27 -60.12 24.90
N PRO A 3 4.85 -58.84 24.95
CA PRO A 3 4.99 -57.94 23.82
C PRO A 3 6.47 -57.53 23.64
N PRO A 4 6.92 -57.24 22.39
CA PRO A 4 8.29 -56.84 22.14
C PRO A 4 8.55 -55.41 22.64
N CYS A 5 9.71 -55.21 23.27
CA CYS A 5 10.20 -53.91 23.68
C CYS A 5 10.54 -53.03 22.46
N PRO A 6 10.27 -51.71 22.49
CA PRO A 6 10.73 -50.80 21.43
C PRO A 6 12.23 -50.52 21.56
N VAL A 7 12.92 -50.56 20.42
CA VAL A 7 14.33 -50.18 20.24
C VAL A 7 14.44 -48.64 20.24
N PRO A 8 15.48 -48.04 20.86
CA PRO A 8 15.66 -46.60 20.84
C PRO A 8 16.27 -46.13 19.51
N ILE A 9 15.60 -45.20 18.83
CA ILE A 9 16.18 -44.47 17.70
C ILE A 9 16.96 -43.28 18.28
N SER A 10 18.29 -43.39 18.25
CA SER A 10 19.21 -42.28 18.42
C SER A 10 19.78 -41.88 17.07
N GLN A 11 20.14 -40.59 16.96
CA GLN A 11 20.90 -39.87 15.91
C GLN A 11 20.02 -39.01 14.96
N VAL A 12 19.93 -37.68 15.10
CA VAL A 12 20.94 -36.56 14.98
C VAL A 12 21.11 -36.11 13.50
N PRO A 13 21.24 -34.79 13.22
CA PRO A 13 20.48 -34.10 12.17
C PRO A 13 21.22 -33.89 10.84
N GLY A 14 20.48 -34.09 9.76
CA GLY A 14 20.90 -33.77 8.38
C GLY A 14 20.49 -32.35 7.98
N ARG A 15 21.46 -31.44 8.03
CA ARG A 15 21.48 -30.12 7.39
C ARG A 15 21.22 -30.28 5.88
N ARG A 16 20.06 -29.84 5.38
CA ARG A 16 19.80 -29.73 3.94
C ARG A 16 20.25 -28.35 3.46
N GLU A 17 21.37 -28.32 2.75
CA GLU A 17 21.77 -27.20 1.90
C GLU A 17 20.87 -27.18 0.66
N ALA A 18 20.32 -26.01 0.35
CA ALA A 18 19.53 -25.77 -0.85
C ALA A 18 20.47 -25.64 -2.07
N PRO A 19 20.08 -26.16 -3.25
CA PRO A 19 20.89 -26.01 -4.45
C PRO A 19 20.78 -24.58 -5.00
N ASN A 20 21.94 -23.91 -5.03
CA ASN A 20 22.22 -22.79 -5.92
C ASN A 20 21.94 -23.21 -7.37
N SER A 21 20.92 -22.62 -7.98
CA SER A 21 20.71 -22.70 -9.42
C SER A 21 21.36 -21.48 -10.05
N ASP A 22 22.66 -21.62 -10.30
CA ASP A 22 23.41 -20.82 -11.23
C ASP A 22 23.19 -21.41 -12.64
N GLN A 23 22.39 -20.74 -13.47
CA GLN A 23 22.38 -20.94 -14.91
C GLN A 23 22.46 -19.58 -15.59
N GLY A 24 23.69 -19.14 -15.82
CA GLY A 24 24.26 -19.18 -17.16
C GLY A 24 23.40 -18.56 -18.27
N GLY A 25 23.79 -17.35 -18.67
CA GLY A 25 23.18 -16.62 -19.77
C GLY A 25 23.14 -17.37 -21.09
N ARG A 26 22.08 -17.08 -21.84
CA ARG A 26 22.07 -17.17 -23.30
C ARG A 26 21.48 -15.89 -23.87
N THR A 27 22.37 -15.08 -24.39
CA THR A 27 22.11 -14.17 -25.49
C THR A 27 21.52 -14.96 -26.66
N SER A 28 20.31 -14.63 -27.09
CA SER A 28 19.94 -14.69 -28.50
C SER A 28 18.74 -13.80 -28.73
N ALA A 29 18.95 -12.79 -29.55
CA ALA A 29 17.90 -12.01 -30.17
C ALA A 29 16.89 -12.93 -30.85
N ASP A 30 15.61 -12.69 -30.61
CA ASP A 30 14.64 -12.71 -31.69
C ASP A 30 13.47 -11.78 -31.36
N LEU A 31 13.38 -10.73 -32.15
CA LEU A 31 12.36 -9.70 -32.15
C LEU A 31 11.08 -10.29 -32.75
N ALA A 32 10.14 -10.69 -31.90
CA ALA A 32 8.75 -10.87 -32.31
C ALA A 32 7.92 -9.70 -31.76
N LEU A 33 7.70 -8.70 -32.61
CA LEU A 33 6.68 -7.66 -32.42
C LEU A 33 5.31 -8.31 -32.21
N ALA A 34 4.88 -8.47 -30.96
CA ALA A 34 3.47 -8.63 -30.62
C ALA A 34 2.93 -7.27 -30.19
N ARG A 35 2.29 -6.58 -31.15
CA ARG A 35 1.48 -5.39 -30.88
C ARG A 35 0.40 -5.73 -29.84
N PRO A 36 0.31 -5.05 -28.70
CA PRO A 36 -0.90 -5.13 -27.89
C PRO A 36 -2.01 -4.39 -28.64
N THR A 37 -3.00 -5.14 -29.14
CA THR A 37 -4.28 -4.58 -29.55
C THR A 37 -4.96 -3.99 -28.32
N SER A 38 -5.04 -2.66 -28.27
CA SER A 38 -5.90 -1.92 -27.37
C SER A 38 -7.36 -2.29 -27.63
N THR A 39 -7.88 -3.29 -26.94
CA THR A 39 -9.33 -3.50 -26.83
C THR A 39 -9.91 -2.42 -25.93
N THR A 40 -10.29 -1.30 -26.56
CA THR A 40 -11.30 -0.39 -26.03
C THR A 40 -12.62 -1.16 -25.94
N GLN A 41 -12.86 -1.82 -24.79
CA GLN A 41 -14.20 -2.25 -24.43
C GLN A 41 -14.83 -1.19 -23.54
N ARG A 42 -15.50 -0.25 -24.21
CA ARG A 42 -16.40 0.74 -23.63
C ARG A 42 -17.64 0.02 -23.08
N SER A 43 -17.55 -0.48 -21.85
CA SER A 43 -18.73 -0.87 -21.06
C SER A 43 -19.15 0.34 -20.23
N GLY A 44 -20.05 1.16 -20.81
CA GLY A 44 -20.82 2.12 -20.05
C GLY A 44 -21.80 1.37 -19.16
N GLN A 45 -21.38 1.05 -17.95
CA GLN A 45 -22.30 0.71 -16.86
C GLN A 45 -22.20 1.84 -15.82
N PRO A 46 -23.29 2.58 -15.55
CA PRO A 46 -23.28 3.59 -14.50
C PRO A 46 -23.08 2.88 -13.17
N SER A 47 -21.89 3.06 -12.58
CA SER A 47 -21.62 2.65 -11.21
C SER A 47 -22.50 3.49 -10.30
N THR A 48 -23.66 2.96 -9.94
CA THR A 48 -24.46 3.43 -8.82
C THR A 48 -23.60 3.27 -7.57
N ARG A 49 -22.92 4.36 -7.21
CA ARG A 49 -22.31 4.59 -5.89
C ARG A 49 -23.36 4.23 -4.82
N PRO A 50 -23.10 3.28 -3.92
CA PRO A 50 -23.89 3.16 -2.71
C PRO A 50 -23.72 4.48 -1.96
N GLN A 51 -24.76 5.30 -1.95
CA GLN A 51 -24.85 6.38 -0.98
C GLN A 51 -24.87 5.73 0.39
N PHE A 52 -23.78 5.88 1.13
CA PHE A 52 -23.82 5.76 2.58
C PHE A 52 -24.81 6.81 3.08
N PRO A 53 -25.87 6.44 3.82
CA PRO A 53 -26.66 7.43 4.52
C PRO A 53 -25.73 8.14 5.50
N SER A 54 -25.57 9.45 5.33
CA SER A 54 -24.94 10.29 6.33
C SER A 54 -25.79 10.21 7.59
N SER A 55 -25.24 9.63 8.64
CA SER A 55 -25.82 9.67 9.97
C SER A 55 -25.80 11.11 10.47
N GLU A 56 -26.87 11.85 10.26
CA GLU A 56 -27.19 13.00 11.11
C GLU A 56 -27.50 12.48 12.53
N PRO A 57 -27.06 13.18 13.59
CA PRO A 57 -27.45 12.85 14.96
C PRO A 57 -28.89 13.31 15.19
N GLY A 58 -29.83 12.47 14.75
CA GLY A 58 -31.27 12.63 14.93
C GLY A 58 -31.69 12.28 16.35
N ASN A 59 -31.89 13.34 17.13
CA ASN A 59 -32.56 13.37 18.42
C ASN A 59 -33.99 12.77 18.31
N SER A 60 -34.35 11.75 19.10
CA SER A 60 -35.72 11.23 19.27
C SER A 60 -35.73 10.44 20.59
N GLN A 61 -36.08 11.01 21.74
CA GLN A 61 -37.44 11.31 22.21
C GLN A 61 -38.40 10.11 22.12
N GLU A 62 -38.59 9.50 23.30
CA GLU A 62 -39.80 8.85 23.81
C GLU A 62 -40.72 8.12 22.81
N ALA A 63 -40.66 6.79 22.84
CA ALA A 63 -41.77 5.95 22.40
C ALA A 63 -42.07 4.88 23.45
N THR A 64 -42.95 5.28 24.35
CA THR A 64 -43.71 4.46 25.29
C THR A 64 -44.52 3.40 24.54
N GLY A 65 -44.49 2.16 25.03
CA GLY A 65 -45.63 1.25 24.91
C GLY A 65 -45.60 0.25 23.75
N SER A 66 -45.33 -1.00 24.09
CA SER A 66 -46.12 -2.13 23.56
C SER A 66 -46.07 -3.28 24.55
N ALA A 67 -47.16 -3.37 25.33
CA ALA A 67 -47.45 -4.48 26.21
C ALA A 67 -47.76 -5.73 25.37
N ALA A 68 -47.14 -6.85 25.75
CA ALA A 68 -47.41 -8.16 25.16
C ALA A 68 -48.85 -8.61 25.47
N PRO A 69 -49.54 -9.28 24.52
CA PRO A 69 -50.89 -9.77 24.74
C PRO A 69 -50.88 -10.95 25.72
N ARG A 70 -51.66 -10.81 26.80
CA ARG A 70 -51.98 -11.88 27.75
C ARG A 70 -52.78 -12.98 27.04
N PRO A 71 -52.42 -14.27 27.18
CA PRO A 71 -53.25 -15.36 26.71
C PRO A 71 -54.49 -15.50 27.60
N ALA A 72 -55.65 -15.62 26.95
CA ALA A 72 -56.95 -15.79 27.57
C ALA A 72 -57.04 -17.14 28.30
N GLU A 73 -57.42 -17.09 29.57
CA GLU A 73 -57.81 -18.24 30.37
C GLU A 73 -59.17 -18.77 29.90
N ALA A 74 -59.17 -19.91 29.22
CA ALA A 74 -60.36 -20.70 28.98
C ALA A 74 -60.68 -21.51 30.25
N GLY A 75 -61.68 -21.06 30.99
CA GLY A 75 -62.19 -21.75 32.18
C GLY A 75 -62.84 -23.08 31.83
N LEU A 76 -62.30 -24.17 32.38
CA LEU A 76 -62.98 -25.46 32.50
C LEU A 76 -63.50 -25.58 33.93
N ALA A 77 -64.84 -25.62 34.05
CA ALA A 77 -65.55 -25.86 35.30
C ALA A 77 -65.27 -27.29 35.80
N GLY A 78 -64.47 -27.41 36.85
CA GLY A 78 -64.27 -28.64 37.61
C GLY A 78 -65.20 -28.72 38.83
N PRO A 79 -65.66 -29.92 39.20
CA PRO A 79 -66.69 -30.13 40.22
C PRO A 79 -66.24 -29.66 41.61
N SER A 80 -66.99 -28.68 42.12
CA SER A 80 -66.90 -28.12 43.47
C SER A 80 -67.43 -29.12 44.51
N GLY A 81 -66.52 -29.78 45.20
CA GLY A 81 -66.76 -30.38 46.51
C GLY A 81 -65.54 -30.11 47.40
N PRO A 82 -65.69 -29.61 48.63
CA PRO A 82 -64.57 -29.36 49.52
C PRO A 82 -64.12 -30.71 50.10
N GLN A 83 -63.38 -31.49 49.32
CA GLN A 83 -62.38 -32.34 49.95
C GLN A 83 -61.29 -31.39 50.41
N GLU A 84 -61.29 -31.12 51.71
CA GLU A 84 -60.15 -30.57 52.43
C GLU A 84 -58.94 -31.45 52.12
N ARG A 85 -58.24 -31.12 51.03
CA ARG A 85 -56.95 -31.69 50.67
C ARG A 85 -56.01 -31.16 51.73
N VAL A 86 -55.97 -31.84 52.87
CA VAL A 86 -54.89 -31.71 53.83
C VAL A 86 -53.61 -31.83 53.01
N PRO A 87 -52.79 -30.77 52.92
CA PRO A 87 -51.53 -30.85 52.20
C PRO A 87 -50.77 -32.01 52.82
N TYR A 88 -50.56 -33.06 52.03
CA TYR A 88 -49.68 -34.13 52.44
C TYR A 88 -48.27 -33.53 52.42
N ALA A 89 -47.90 -32.89 53.53
CA ALA A 89 -46.52 -32.55 53.83
C ALA A 89 -45.93 -33.83 54.39
N PRO A 90 -45.15 -34.59 53.60
CA PRO A 90 -44.46 -35.75 54.14
C PRO A 90 -43.56 -35.21 55.26
N GLY A 91 -43.66 -35.77 56.46
CA GLY A 91 -42.77 -35.37 57.55
C GLY A 91 -41.33 -35.64 57.14
N TRP A 92 -40.59 -34.60 56.77
CA TRP A 92 -39.17 -34.69 56.46
C TRP A 92 -38.40 -34.71 57.78
N ALA A 93 -37.75 -35.83 58.05
CA ALA A 93 -36.82 -35.99 59.17
C ALA A 93 -35.35 -35.78 58.74
N VAL A 94 -35.11 -35.32 57.51
CA VAL A 94 -33.78 -35.12 56.91
C VAL A 94 -33.46 -33.62 56.91
N PHE A 95 -32.30 -33.25 57.43
CA PHE A 95 -31.85 -31.85 57.47
C PHE A 95 -30.92 -31.52 56.29
N GLU A 96 -30.77 -30.23 55.97
CA GLU A 96 -30.01 -29.71 54.81
C GLU A 96 -28.50 -30.06 54.82
N GLY A 97 -27.99 -30.62 55.92
CA GLY A 97 -26.60 -31.11 56.03
C GLY A 97 -26.45 -32.64 55.96
N ASP A 98 -27.54 -33.39 55.88
CA ASP A 98 -27.51 -34.85 55.89
C ASP A 98 -27.26 -35.42 54.50
N SER A 99 -26.06 -35.93 54.27
CA SER A 99 -25.69 -36.57 53.01
C SER A 99 -26.36 -37.95 52.87
N ALA A 100 -27.21 -38.09 51.86
CA ALA A 100 -27.80 -39.39 51.48
C ALA A 100 -26.73 -40.41 51.02
N LEU A 101 -25.52 -39.96 50.66
CA LEU A 101 -24.43 -40.87 50.31
C LEU A 101 -23.78 -41.49 51.55
N ASP A 102 -23.76 -40.76 52.67
CA ASP A 102 -23.08 -41.16 53.90
C ASP A 102 -24.02 -41.78 54.94
N ASN A 103 -25.34 -41.59 54.78
CA ASN A 103 -26.35 -42.12 55.70
C ASN A 103 -27.48 -42.88 54.95
N VAL A 104 -27.50 -44.20 55.10
CA VAL A 104 -28.49 -45.10 54.47
C VAL A 104 -29.92 -44.79 54.88
N GLN A 105 -30.16 -44.29 56.11
CA GLN A 105 -31.51 -43.93 56.54
C GLN A 105 -32.00 -42.67 55.84
N VAL A 106 -31.10 -41.70 55.65
CA VAL A 106 -31.37 -40.48 54.88
C VAL A 106 -31.63 -40.84 53.42
N ALA A 107 -30.82 -41.71 52.82
CA ALA A 107 -31.06 -42.24 51.47
C ALA A 107 -32.43 -42.91 51.34
N ARG A 108 -32.81 -43.72 52.33
CA ARG A 108 -34.11 -44.41 52.37
C ARG A 108 -35.28 -43.44 52.51
N GLU A 109 -35.15 -42.39 53.33
CA GLU A 109 -36.21 -41.37 53.43
C GLU A 109 -36.32 -40.54 52.16
N VAL A 110 -35.19 -40.12 51.57
CA VAL A 110 -35.17 -39.41 50.30
C VAL A 110 -35.81 -40.27 49.20
N LEU A 111 -35.47 -41.56 49.10
CA LEU A 111 -36.10 -42.49 48.16
C LEU A 111 -37.61 -42.67 48.43
N ARG A 112 -38.01 -42.77 49.70
CA ARG A 112 -39.43 -42.94 50.08
C ARG A 112 -40.26 -41.74 49.67
N VAL A 113 -39.73 -40.53 49.82
CA VAL A 113 -40.42 -39.28 49.46
C VAL A 113 -40.35 -39.02 47.95
N ALA A 114 -39.21 -39.27 47.31
CA ALA A 114 -38.99 -38.96 45.90
C ALA A 114 -39.73 -39.92 44.96
N LEU A 115 -39.96 -41.17 45.38
CA LEU A 115 -40.71 -42.14 44.59
C LEU A 115 -42.22 -41.91 44.78
N LEU A 116 -42.88 -41.49 43.70
CA LEU A 116 -44.33 -41.34 43.70
C LEU A 116 -44.98 -42.71 43.97
N PRO A 117 -46.18 -42.77 44.58
CA PRO A 117 -46.90 -44.03 44.80
C PRO A 117 -47.03 -44.91 43.53
N ALA A 118 -47.12 -44.27 42.36
CA ALA A 118 -47.11 -44.96 41.06
C ALA A 118 -45.75 -45.62 40.75
N ASP A 119 -44.63 -44.97 41.06
CA ASP A 119 -43.28 -45.53 40.90
C ASP A 119 -43.05 -46.67 41.88
N GLN A 120 -43.55 -46.54 43.11
CA GLN A 120 -43.49 -47.62 44.10
C GLN A 120 -44.30 -48.84 43.66
N ALA A 121 -45.50 -48.64 43.10
CA ALA A 121 -46.30 -49.72 42.53
C ALA A 121 -45.58 -50.39 41.34
N LYS A 122 -44.96 -49.59 40.47
CA LYS A 122 -44.17 -50.07 39.33
C LYS A 122 -42.97 -50.91 39.79
N ILE A 123 -42.20 -50.41 40.76
CA ILE A 123 -41.04 -51.14 41.33
C ILE A 123 -41.50 -52.44 42.00
N ARG A 124 -42.63 -52.45 42.72
CA ARG A 124 -43.18 -53.66 43.34
C ARG A 124 -43.71 -54.67 42.31
N SER A 125 -44.14 -54.22 41.13
CA SER A 125 -44.61 -55.08 40.04
C SER A 125 -43.50 -55.67 39.17
N MET A 126 -42.29 -55.09 39.19
CA MET A 126 -41.13 -55.61 38.46
C MET A 126 -40.39 -56.62 39.34
N ASN A 127 -39.87 -57.68 38.72
CA ASN A 127 -38.94 -58.55 39.44
C ASN A 127 -37.60 -57.80 39.66
N TYR A 128 -36.81 -58.22 40.67
CA TYR A 128 -35.56 -57.54 41.00
C TYR A 128 -34.57 -57.47 39.83
N GLY A 129 -34.52 -58.51 38.98
CA GLY A 129 -33.67 -58.54 37.79
C GLY A 129 -34.05 -57.47 36.77
N GLU A 130 -35.33 -57.36 36.43
CA GLU A 130 -35.85 -56.35 35.50
C GLU A 130 -35.60 -54.92 36.00
N PHE A 131 -35.73 -54.70 37.31
CA PHE A 131 -35.42 -53.40 37.90
C PHE A 131 -33.93 -53.04 37.76
N MET A 132 -33.04 -53.98 38.10
CA MET A 132 -31.59 -53.76 37.98
C MET A 132 -31.17 -53.56 36.53
N ASP A 133 -31.69 -54.35 35.59
CA ASP A 133 -31.43 -54.20 34.16
C ASP A 133 -31.92 -52.83 33.65
N SER A 134 -33.13 -52.40 34.04
CA SER A 134 -33.64 -51.07 33.70
C SER A 134 -32.78 -49.95 34.27
N ALA A 135 -32.30 -50.09 35.51
CA ALA A 135 -31.44 -49.10 36.15
C ALA A 135 -30.06 -49.02 35.47
N ILE A 136 -29.47 -50.16 35.11
CA ILE A 136 -28.21 -50.25 34.37
C ILE A 136 -28.36 -49.63 32.99
N CYS A 137 -29.37 -50.02 32.22
CA CYS A 137 -29.64 -49.46 30.89
C CYS A 137 -29.88 -47.93 30.95
N SER A 138 -30.62 -47.45 31.94
CA SER A 138 -30.84 -46.01 32.14
C SER A 138 -29.53 -45.29 32.45
N SER A 139 -28.68 -45.85 33.31
CA SER A 139 -27.39 -45.27 33.68
C SER A 139 -26.43 -45.21 32.49
N ILE A 140 -26.35 -46.29 31.69
CA ILE A 140 -25.55 -46.32 30.45
C ILE A 140 -26.02 -45.25 29.47
N ARG A 141 -27.34 -45.09 29.29
CA ARG A 141 -27.90 -44.03 28.43
C ARG A 141 -27.50 -42.64 28.92
N ARG A 142 -27.64 -42.37 30.23
CA ARG A 142 -27.26 -41.07 30.82
C ARG A 142 -25.78 -40.78 30.71
N LEU A 143 -24.92 -41.79 30.87
CA LEU A 143 -23.49 -41.66 30.68
C LEU A 143 -23.17 -41.30 29.22
N HIS A 144 -23.77 -42.01 28.27
CA HIS A 144 -23.59 -41.73 26.84
C HIS A 144 -24.09 -40.33 26.43
N GLU A 145 -25.24 -39.91 26.96
CA GLU A 145 -25.76 -38.54 26.77
C GLU A 145 -24.76 -37.49 27.31
N THR A 146 -24.22 -37.71 28.50
CA THR A 146 -23.24 -36.80 29.13
C THR A 146 -21.94 -36.74 28.33
N GLU A 147 -21.43 -37.90 27.91
CA GLU A 147 -20.23 -38.00 27.07
C GLU A 147 -20.42 -37.25 25.75
N THR A 148 -21.55 -37.44 25.08
CA THR A 148 -21.87 -36.75 23.82
C THR A 148 -21.90 -35.23 24.02
N MET A 149 -22.53 -34.75 25.11
CA MET A 149 -22.57 -33.33 25.43
C MET A 149 -21.17 -32.75 25.70
N ILE A 150 -20.30 -33.49 26.39
CA ILE A 150 -18.90 -33.08 26.63
C ILE A 150 -18.17 -32.88 25.30
N HIS A 151 -18.31 -33.83 24.36
CA HIS A 151 -17.66 -33.74 23.04
C HIS A 151 -18.17 -32.53 22.25
N ILE A 152 -19.48 -32.30 22.24
CA ILE A 152 -20.08 -31.13 21.57
C ILE A 152 -19.53 -29.83 22.18
N ILE A 153 -19.48 -29.72 23.51
CA ILE A 153 -18.95 -28.53 24.19
C ILE A 153 -17.47 -28.30 23.84
N GLN A 154 -16.66 -29.36 23.81
CA GLN A 154 -15.26 -29.27 23.41
C GLN A 154 -15.10 -28.78 21.96
N ASP A 155 -15.86 -29.35 21.03
CA ASP A 155 -15.84 -28.93 19.62
C ASP A 155 -16.26 -27.46 19.43
N TYR A 156 -17.28 -26.98 20.17
CA TYR A 156 -17.63 -25.56 20.17
C TYR A 156 -16.51 -24.67 20.72
N ARG A 157 -15.87 -25.07 21.82
CA ARG A 157 -14.72 -24.32 22.37
C ARG A 157 -13.56 -24.28 21.39
N ASP A 158 -13.28 -25.37 20.68
CA ASP A 158 -12.21 -25.44 19.69
C ASP A 158 -12.50 -24.60 18.46
N ARG A 159 -13.75 -24.60 17.98
CA ARG A 159 -14.19 -23.67 16.94
C ARG A 159 -14.07 -22.22 17.37
N ALA A 160 -14.52 -21.88 18.59
CA ALA A 160 -14.41 -20.52 19.12
C ALA A 160 -12.95 -20.04 19.20
N ARG A 161 -12.04 -20.90 19.68
CA ARG A 161 -10.59 -20.60 19.71
C ARG A 161 -9.99 -20.38 18.33
N ARG A 162 -10.41 -21.17 17.33
CA ARG A 162 -9.96 -20.98 15.93
C ARG A 162 -10.46 -19.66 15.34
N HIS A 163 -11.73 -19.32 15.56
CA HIS A 163 -12.28 -18.04 15.10
C HIS A 163 -11.59 -16.85 15.78
N GLN A 164 -11.31 -16.94 17.07
CA GLN A 164 -10.59 -15.91 17.80
C GLN A 164 -9.18 -15.69 17.23
N ARG A 165 -8.40 -16.77 17.04
CA ARG A 165 -7.08 -16.67 16.40
C ARG A 165 -7.15 -16.10 14.98
N GLY A 166 -8.11 -16.55 14.18
CA GLY A 166 -8.30 -16.02 12.82
C GLY A 166 -8.62 -14.52 12.81
N ARG A 167 -9.36 -14.04 13.81
CA ARG A 167 -9.62 -12.61 13.99
C ARG A 167 -8.36 -11.83 14.36
N GLU A 168 -7.57 -12.31 15.32
CA GLU A 168 -6.31 -11.69 15.74
C GLU A 168 -5.29 -11.65 14.58
N GLU A 169 -5.18 -12.74 13.81
CA GLU A 169 -4.36 -12.78 12.60
C GLU A 169 -4.84 -11.82 11.51
N ALA A 170 -6.16 -11.63 11.35
CA ALA A 170 -6.70 -10.66 10.41
C ALA A 170 -6.44 -9.21 10.86
N GLU A 171 -6.57 -8.93 12.16
CA GLU A 171 -6.33 -7.62 12.75
C GLU A 171 -4.85 -7.22 12.65
N THR A 172 -3.94 -8.14 12.94
CA THR A 172 -2.50 -7.90 12.76
C THR A 172 -2.12 -7.64 11.31
N LYS A 173 -2.68 -8.38 10.34
CA LYS A 173 -2.50 -8.12 8.91
C LYS A 173 -3.08 -6.78 8.47
N PHE A 174 -4.23 -6.40 9.02
CA PHE A 174 -4.85 -5.09 8.75
C PHE A 174 -3.94 -3.95 9.23
N LEU A 175 -3.45 -4.01 10.47
CA LEU A 175 -2.53 -3.01 11.02
C LEU A 175 -1.21 -2.94 10.25
N ALA A 176 -0.67 -4.08 9.82
CA ALA A 176 0.52 -4.11 8.97
C ALA A 176 0.28 -3.41 7.62
N SER A 177 -0.85 -3.70 6.97
CA SER A 177 -1.25 -3.07 5.71
C SER A 177 -1.49 -1.56 5.87
N GLU A 178 -2.09 -1.14 6.99
CA GLU A 178 -2.30 0.26 7.32
C GLU A 178 -0.95 1.00 7.51
N ALA A 179 0.02 0.36 8.15
CA ALA A 179 1.37 0.91 8.30
C ALA A 179 2.07 1.06 6.95
N GLU A 180 1.98 0.05 6.06
CA GLU A 180 2.50 0.13 4.69
C GLU A 180 1.86 1.27 3.89
N GLN A 181 0.53 1.45 4.02
CA GLN A 181 -0.18 2.55 3.38
C GLN A 181 0.33 3.92 3.85
N LYS A 182 0.57 4.10 5.15
CA LYS A 182 1.14 5.35 5.70
C LYS A 182 2.53 5.62 5.16
N VAL A 183 3.37 4.59 5.02
CA VAL A 183 4.71 4.72 4.42
C VAL A 183 4.62 5.14 2.95
N LEU A 184 3.74 4.51 2.17
CA LEU A 184 3.53 4.88 0.76
C LEU A 184 2.98 6.30 0.63
N GLN A 185 2.06 6.71 1.50
CA GLN A 185 1.51 8.06 1.52
C GLN A 185 2.60 9.10 1.82
N ALA A 186 3.50 8.84 2.78
CA ALA A 186 4.63 9.73 3.06
C ALA A 186 5.60 9.84 1.88
N LYS A 187 5.89 8.72 1.20
CA LYS A 187 6.73 8.71 -0.01
C LYS A 187 6.11 9.50 -1.16
N LEU A 188 4.79 9.35 -1.35
CA LEU A 188 4.05 10.09 -2.36
C LEU A 188 4.10 11.60 -2.07
N GLY A 189 3.89 12.02 -0.82
CA GLY A 189 4.04 13.43 -0.42
C GLY A 189 5.44 13.98 -0.71
N ALA A 190 6.50 13.23 -0.35
CA ALA A 190 7.87 13.64 -0.63
C ALA A 190 8.18 13.71 -2.15
N ALA A 191 7.60 12.81 -2.95
CA ALA A 191 7.74 12.83 -4.40
C ALA A 191 7.00 14.03 -5.02
N GLU A 192 5.81 14.35 -4.54
CA GLU A 192 5.05 15.54 -4.95
C GLU A 192 5.78 16.84 -4.60
N ASP A 193 6.41 16.92 -3.43
CA ASP A 193 7.26 18.06 -3.05
C ASP A 193 8.46 18.19 -4.01
N LYS A 194 9.13 17.07 -4.33
CA LYS A 194 10.25 17.06 -5.29
C LYS A 194 9.82 17.53 -6.68
N VAL A 195 8.67 17.08 -7.17
CA VAL A 195 8.12 17.54 -8.46
C VAL A 195 7.84 19.04 -8.41
N ARG A 196 7.27 19.56 -7.32
CA ARG A 196 7.05 21.01 -7.16
C ARG A 196 8.36 21.81 -7.20
N THR A 197 9.43 21.31 -6.57
CA THR A 197 10.76 21.95 -6.65
C THR A 197 11.30 21.96 -8.07
N LEU A 198 11.28 20.81 -8.77
CA LEU A 198 11.77 20.72 -10.15
C LEU A 198 10.98 21.61 -11.12
N VAL A 199 9.67 21.76 -10.90
CA VAL A 199 8.84 22.67 -11.69
C VAL A 199 9.25 24.12 -11.47
N ALA A 200 9.55 24.52 -10.23
CA ALA A 200 10.03 25.88 -9.94
C ALA A 200 11.38 26.16 -10.59
N GLU A 201 12.33 25.22 -10.51
CA GLU A 201 13.64 25.32 -11.17
C GLU A 201 13.52 25.43 -12.69
N LEU A 202 12.64 24.63 -13.31
CA LEU A 202 12.39 24.68 -14.75
C LEU A 202 11.82 26.03 -15.20
N GLU A 203 10.91 26.63 -14.43
CA GLU A 203 10.36 27.95 -14.75
C GLU A 203 11.40 29.06 -14.60
N GLU A 204 12.29 28.97 -13.61
CA GLU A 204 13.43 29.88 -13.47
C GLU A 204 14.39 29.77 -14.67
N GLU A 205 14.75 28.55 -15.07
CA GLU A 205 15.62 28.31 -16.22
C GLU A 205 15.01 28.81 -17.53
N LYS A 206 13.70 28.57 -17.76
CA LYS A 206 12.97 29.14 -18.90
C LYS A 206 13.04 30.67 -18.91
N GLY A 207 12.92 31.30 -17.74
CA GLY A 207 13.08 32.74 -17.56
C GLY A 207 14.47 33.23 -17.96
N ALA A 208 15.52 32.58 -17.44
CA ALA A 208 16.91 32.91 -17.75
C ALA A 208 17.22 32.75 -19.25
N HIS A 209 16.78 31.66 -19.85
CA HIS A 209 16.98 31.40 -21.28
C HIS A 209 16.21 32.40 -22.17
N SER A 210 15.00 32.81 -21.79
CA SER A 210 14.27 33.89 -22.47
C SER A 210 15.05 35.21 -22.42
N LEU A 211 15.66 35.53 -21.28
CA LEU A 211 16.51 36.71 -21.12
C LEU A 211 17.75 36.63 -22.03
N THR A 212 18.51 35.53 -21.99
CA THR A 212 19.69 35.36 -22.86
C THR A 212 19.32 35.45 -24.35
N ARG A 213 18.21 34.85 -24.78
CA ARG A 213 17.70 34.99 -26.16
C ARG A 213 17.36 36.44 -26.52
N SER A 214 16.88 37.24 -25.57
CA SER A 214 16.62 38.66 -25.80
C SER A 214 17.92 39.47 -25.92
N GLU A 215 18.94 39.15 -25.10
CA GLU A 215 20.25 39.80 -25.14
C GLU A 215 21.01 39.49 -26.43
N VAL A 216 20.96 38.24 -26.91
CA VAL A 216 21.55 37.83 -28.19
C VAL A 216 20.91 38.62 -29.33
N ARG A 217 19.58 38.68 -29.40
CA ARG A 217 18.87 39.47 -30.43
C ARG A 217 19.23 40.97 -30.37
N ALA A 218 19.40 41.52 -29.17
CA ALA A 218 19.83 42.91 -28.99
C ALA A 218 21.30 43.14 -29.42
N ALA A 219 22.19 42.16 -29.20
CA ALA A 219 23.57 42.20 -29.68
C ALA A 219 23.65 42.09 -31.21
N GLU A 220 22.86 41.20 -31.81
CA GLU A 220 22.73 41.07 -33.27
C GLU A 220 22.22 42.36 -33.90
N ALA A 221 21.19 43.00 -33.34
CA ALA A 221 20.71 44.28 -33.83
C ALA A 221 21.82 45.36 -33.80
N ARG A 222 22.54 45.49 -32.69
CA ARG A 222 23.69 46.41 -32.57
C ARG A 222 24.80 46.11 -33.57
N ARG A 223 25.07 44.83 -33.84
CA ARG A 223 26.05 44.41 -34.85
C ARG A 223 25.62 44.86 -36.24
N THR A 224 24.37 44.63 -36.64
CA THR A 224 23.87 45.05 -37.96
C THR A 224 23.89 46.57 -38.13
N GLU A 225 23.58 47.33 -37.07
CA GLU A 225 23.70 48.79 -37.06
C GLU A 225 25.16 49.23 -37.23
N ALA A 226 26.09 48.64 -36.48
CA ALA A 226 27.51 48.93 -36.59
C ALA A 226 28.05 48.63 -37.99
N GLU A 227 27.72 47.47 -38.56
CA GLU A 227 28.08 47.07 -39.93
C GLU A 227 27.55 48.07 -40.96
N SER A 228 26.29 48.52 -40.81
CA SER A 228 25.72 49.55 -41.70
C SER A 228 26.44 50.91 -41.58
N SER A 229 26.79 51.33 -40.36
CA SER A 229 27.51 52.58 -40.13
C SER A 229 28.94 52.55 -40.67
N LEU A 230 29.58 51.37 -40.62
CA LEU A 230 30.90 51.13 -41.18
C LEU A 230 30.85 51.20 -42.70
N ALA A 231 29.88 50.55 -43.34
CA ALA A 231 29.68 50.61 -44.79
C ALA A 231 29.47 52.06 -45.29
N ILE A 232 28.68 52.86 -44.56
CA ILE A 232 28.50 54.30 -44.88
C ILE A 232 29.84 55.05 -44.78
N ARG A 233 30.62 54.84 -43.71
CA ARG A 233 31.91 55.50 -43.55
C ARG A 233 32.93 55.07 -44.59
N GLU A 234 32.98 53.79 -44.94
CA GLU A 234 33.86 53.30 -46.01
C GLU A 234 33.51 53.96 -47.35
N GLN A 235 32.22 54.11 -47.64
CA GLN A 235 31.76 54.86 -48.80
C GLN A 235 32.21 56.33 -48.75
N GLU A 236 31.94 57.04 -47.65
CA GLU A 236 32.32 58.45 -47.47
C GLU A 236 33.83 58.67 -47.60
N VAL A 237 34.65 57.79 -47.01
CA VAL A 237 36.12 57.81 -47.13
C VAL A 237 36.55 57.55 -48.57
N GLY A 238 35.91 56.60 -49.25
CA GLY A 238 36.12 56.34 -50.67
C GLY A 238 35.85 57.58 -51.53
N GLU A 239 34.71 58.24 -51.32
CA GLU A 239 34.33 59.47 -52.02
C GLU A 239 35.30 60.63 -51.74
N ALA A 240 35.68 60.84 -50.47
CA ALA A 240 36.64 61.86 -50.07
C ALA A 240 38.02 61.62 -50.69
N ARG A 241 38.48 60.36 -50.75
CA ARG A 241 39.74 59.96 -51.38
C ARG A 241 39.72 60.26 -52.88
N ILE A 242 38.64 59.90 -53.58
CA ILE A 242 38.48 60.20 -55.01
C ILE A 242 38.49 61.71 -55.26
N LYS A 243 37.77 62.49 -54.44
CA LYS A 243 37.73 63.95 -54.53
C LYS A 243 39.11 64.58 -54.31
N GLY A 244 39.80 64.21 -53.23
CA GLY A 244 41.14 64.71 -52.92
C GLY A 244 42.16 64.40 -54.03
N PHE A 245 42.08 63.22 -54.64
CA PHE A 245 42.90 62.87 -55.79
C PHE A 245 42.58 63.74 -57.03
N LYS A 246 41.31 64.06 -57.25
CA LYS A 246 40.86 64.96 -58.33
C LYS A 246 41.42 66.37 -58.14
N ASP A 247 41.35 66.88 -56.91
CA ASP A 247 41.88 68.19 -56.54
C ASP A 247 43.41 68.23 -56.71
N PHE A 248 44.12 67.18 -56.32
CA PHE A 248 45.55 67.01 -56.56
C PHE A 248 45.90 67.01 -58.05
N ARG A 249 45.17 66.25 -58.89
CA ARG A 249 45.37 66.28 -60.36
C ARG A 249 45.15 67.66 -60.94
N ASN A 250 44.15 68.39 -60.46
CA ASN A 250 43.89 69.77 -60.89
C ASN A 250 45.03 70.72 -60.49
N GLN A 251 45.63 70.54 -59.32
CA GLN A 251 46.82 71.30 -58.89
C GLN A 251 48.05 70.96 -59.75
N LEU A 252 48.32 69.67 -59.99
CA LEU A 252 49.42 69.24 -60.87
C LEU A 252 49.28 69.84 -62.27
N ARG A 253 48.08 69.83 -62.85
CA ARG A 253 47.84 70.43 -64.18
C ARG A 253 48.20 71.91 -64.23
N ARG A 254 48.02 72.64 -63.12
CA ARG A 254 48.39 74.07 -63.03
C ARG A 254 49.90 74.26 -62.92
N LEU A 255 50.60 73.36 -62.24
CA LEU A 255 52.05 73.44 -62.04
C LEU A 255 52.85 72.90 -63.23
N LEU A 256 52.33 71.88 -63.93
CA LEU A 256 52.97 71.17 -65.03
C LEU A 256 51.94 70.91 -66.14
N PRO A 257 51.72 71.85 -67.07
CA PRO A 257 50.66 71.75 -68.08
C PRO A 257 50.83 70.57 -69.04
N ASP A 258 52.08 70.21 -69.34
CA ASP A 258 52.42 69.18 -70.33
C ASP A 258 52.52 67.76 -69.73
N PHE A 259 52.37 67.62 -68.42
CA PHE A 259 52.46 66.31 -67.76
C PHE A 259 51.21 65.48 -68.05
N ASP A 260 51.39 64.25 -68.54
CA ASP A 260 50.28 63.34 -68.84
C ASP A 260 49.70 62.71 -67.56
N LEU A 261 48.63 63.31 -67.07
CA LEU A 261 47.91 62.85 -65.88
C LEU A 261 47.21 61.50 -66.07
N SER A 262 47.13 60.95 -67.29
CA SER A 262 46.58 59.61 -67.55
C SER A 262 47.31 58.52 -66.79
N LEU A 263 48.61 58.73 -66.54
CA LEU A 263 49.49 57.77 -65.86
C LEU A 263 49.21 57.67 -64.35
N LEU A 264 48.59 58.70 -63.76
CA LEU A 264 48.15 58.71 -62.37
C LEU A 264 46.73 58.14 -62.28
N GLN A 265 46.61 56.83 -62.21
CA GLN A 265 45.37 56.17 -61.81
C GLN A 265 45.28 56.11 -60.28
N PRO A 266 44.17 56.55 -59.67
CA PRO A 266 43.98 56.37 -58.25
C PRO A 266 43.93 54.87 -57.94
N GLY A 267 44.96 54.37 -57.24
CA GLY A 267 45.11 52.94 -56.89
C GLY A 267 46.24 52.21 -57.63
N ALA A 268 46.84 52.79 -58.68
CA ALA A 268 48.00 52.18 -59.32
C ALA A 268 49.23 52.27 -58.38
N GLY A 269 49.60 51.16 -57.76
CA GLY A 269 50.78 51.05 -56.88
C GLY A 269 50.48 50.58 -55.45
N VAL A 270 49.22 50.38 -55.06
CA VAL A 270 48.91 49.59 -53.85
C VAL A 270 48.85 48.13 -54.28
N GLU A 271 50.01 47.53 -54.50
CA GLU A 271 50.14 46.09 -54.51
C GLU A 271 49.76 45.65 -53.09
N ASN A 272 48.57 45.07 -52.93
CA ASN A 272 48.12 44.51 -51.67
C ASN A 272 49.03 43.30 -51.36
N PRO A 273 49.98 43.38 -50.40
CA PRO A 273 50.88 42.27 -50.11
C PRO A 273 50.22 41.17 -49.25
N GLU A 274 48.88 41.12 -49.18
CA GLU A 274 48.12 40.16 -48.37
C GLU A 274 47.45 39.05 -49.21
N ALA A 275 47.83 38.88 -50.47
CA ALA A 275 47.67 37.60 -51.13
C ALA A 275 48.88 36.73 -50.76
N GLU A 276 48.64 35.49 -50.36
CA GLU A 276 49.65 34.46 -49.97
C GLU A 276 50.02 34.39 -48.48
N ALA A 277 49.01 34.34 -47.61
CA ALA A 277 49.09 33.48 -46.42
C ALA A 277 47.85 32.59 -46.37
N GLU A 278 47.85 31.59 -47.25
CA GLU A 278 47.03 30.38 -47.11
C GLU A 278 47.44 29.67 -45.81
N VAL A 279 46.96 30.16 -44.67
CA VAL A 279 46.90 29.34 -43.46
C VAL A 279 45.68 28.45 -43.65
N GLU A 280 45.95 27.23 -44.14
CA GLU A 280 45.05 26.09 -44.03
C GLU A 280 44.65 25.92 -42.56
N VAL A 281 43.56 26.57 -42.15
CA VAL A 281 42.88 26.23 -40.90
C VAL A 281 42.20 24.90 -41.18
N PRO A 282 42.55 23.83 -40.45
CA PRO A 282 41.98 22.52 -40.70
C PRO A 282 40.47 22.62 -40.51
N THR A 283 39.76 22.35 -41.60
CA THR A 283 38.33 22.09 -41.65
C THR A 283 38.08 20.83 -40.83
N SER A 284 37.94 21.02 -39.52
CA SER A 284 37.35 20.03 -38.63
C SER A 284 35.88 19.90 -39.04
N GLY A 285 35.63 18.98 -39.97
CA GLY A 285 34.30 18.52 -40.33
C GLY A 285 33.55 18.09 -39.07
N GLY A 286 32.59 18.92 -38.68
CA GLY A 286 31.57 18.61 -37.69
C GLY A 286 30.22 18.82 -38.35
N THR A 287 29.83 17.81 -39.13
CA THR A 287 28.48 17.48 -39.59
C THR A 287 27.38 18.48 -39.26
N ASP A 288 26.87 19.11 -40.31
CA ASP A 288 25.48 19.54 -40.42
C ASP A 288 24.57 18.35 -40.06
N GLN A 289 23.82 18.51 -38.99
CA GLN A 289 22.58 17.77 -38.78
C GLN A 289 21.48 18.79 -38.52
N GLU A 290 21.10 19.46 -39.61
CA GLU A 290 19.95 20.33 -39.66
C GLU A 290 18.73 19.52 -40.12
N GLY A 291 17.67 19.56 -39.30
CA GLY A 291 16.31 19.46 -39.80
C GLY A 291 15.72 18.05 -39.93
N GLN A 292 15.30 17.48 -38.81
CA GLN A 292 14.04 16.75 -38.80
C GLN A 292 13.25 17.09 -37.54
N ALA A 293 12.24 17.93 -37.73
CA ALA A 293 11.14 18.09 -36.81
C ALA A 293 10.35 16.78 -36.78
N GLU A 294 10.79 15.84 -35.96
CA GLU A 294 9.86 14.87 -35.40
C GLU A 294 9.33 15.45 -34.09
N GLU A 295 8.01 15.40 -33.95
CA GLU A 295 7.32 15.45 -32.66
C GLU A 295 7.89 14.32 -31.81
N GLY A 296 9.02 14.60 -31.15
CA GLY A 296 9.60 13.75 -30.13
C GLY A 296 8.62 13.72 -28.97
N GLU A 297 7.74 12.74 -29.01
CA GLU A 297 7.20 12.09 -27.83
C GLU A 297 8.38 11.91 -26.89
N ILE A 298 8.44 12.77 -25.88
CA ILE A 298 9.43 12.71 -24.82
C ILE A 298 9.09 11.45 -24.06
N VAL A 299 9.56 10.31 -24.56
CA VAL A 299 9.76 9.10 -23.78
C VAL A 299 10.81 9.52 -22.78
N LEU A 300 10.32 10.05 -21.66
CA LEU A 300 11.08 10.29 -20.47
C LEU A 300 11.50 8.90 -20.03
N GLU A 301 12.62 8.43 -20.59
CA GLU A 301 13.39 7.31 -20.11
C GLU A 301 13.89 7.74 -18.74
N VAL A 302 12.98 7.62 -17.76
CA VAL A 302 13.31 7.45 -16.37
C VAL A 302 14.22 6.24 -16.39
N THR A 303 15.52 6.49 -16.49
CA THR A 303 16.52 5.57 -15.99
C THR A 303 16.18 5.45 -14.53
N GLU A 304 15.34 4.45 -14.25
CA GLU A 304 15.08 3.89 -12.95
C GLU A 304 16.43 3.39 -12.48
N ALA A 305 17.23 4.33 -11.97
CA ALA A 305 18.40 4.05 -11.18
C ALA A 305 17.84 3.30 -9.99
N ALA A 306 17.85 1.97 -10.13
CA ALA A 306 17.49 1.04 -9.09
C ALA A 306 18.13 1.58 -7.81
N PRO A 307 17.34 1.88 -6.77
CA PRO A 307 17.89 2.31 -5.52
C PRO A 307 18.77 1.15 -5.07
N LYS A 308 20.09 1.33 -5.24
CA LYS A 308 21.10 0.45 -4.68
C LYS A 308 20.80 0.47 -3.21
N ALA A 309 20.14 -0.58 -2.75
CA ALA A 309 19.77 -0.76 -1.37
C ALA A 309 21.07 -0.70 -0.59
N ILE A 310 21.35 0.48 -0.03
CA ILE A 310 22.27 0.60 1.08
C ILE A 310 21.54 -0.18 2.17
N VAL A 311 21.93 -1.45 2.29
CA VAL A 311 21.74 -2.26 3.49
C VAL A 311 22.50 -1.53 4.59
N GLY A 312 21.88 -0.47 5.10
CA GLY A 312 22.22 0.11 6.36
C GLY A 312 21.76 -0.91 7.39
N ALA A 313 22.69 -1.74 7.84
CA ALA A 313 22.60 -2.39 9.13
C ALA A 313 22.50 -1.30 10.19
N SER A 314 21.30 -0.75 10.39
CA SER A 314 20.96 -0.04 11.61
C SER A 314 20.81 -1.14 12.65
N ALA A 315 21.90 -1.35 13.39
CA ALA A 315 21.85 -1.98 14.69
C ALA A 315 20.81 -1.20 15.50
N ALA A 316 19.63 -1.81 15.65
CA ALA A 316 18.64 -1.36 16.59
C ALA A 316 19.29 -1.52 17.97
N GLU A 317 19.73 -0.38 18.51
CA GLU A 317 20.03 -0.21 19.91
C GLU A 317 18.76 -0.56 20.68
N GLU A 318 18.81 -1.71 21.34
CA GLU A 318 17.81 -2.25 22.23
C GLU A 318 17.55 -1.21 23.35
N PRO A 319 16.35 -0.62 23.46
CA PRO A 319 16.07 0.28 24.56
C PRO A 319 16.03 -0.55 25.84
N ALA A 320 17.01 -0.31 26.71
CA ALA A 320 17.07 -0.84 28.06
C ALA A 320 15.73 -0.62 28.76
N VAL A 321 15.01 -1.73 29.00
CA VAL A 321 13.79 -1.75 29.81
C VAL A 321 14.21 -1.39 31.24
N PRO A 322 13.67 -0.32 31.86
CA PRO A 322 13.92 -0.06 33.26
C PRO A 322 13.28 -1.19 34.08
N GLU A 323 14.13 -1.94 34.77
CA GLU A 323 13.78 -2.93 35.77
C GLU A 323 12.96 -2.26 36.87
N VAL A 324 11.63 -2.39 36.78
CA VAL A 324 10.70 -1.95 37.82
C VAL A 324 10.87 -2.91 39.00
N ALA A 325 11.62 -2.46 40.00
CA ALA A 325 11.74 -3.10 41.30
C ALA A 325 10.34 -3.28 41.91
N GLY A 326 9.91 -4.54 42.02
CA GLY A 326 8.68 -4.90 42.69
C GLY A 326 8.75 -4.61 44.20
N PRO A 327 7.63 -4.24 44.84
CA PRO A 327 7.61 -3.98 46.28
C PRO A 327 7.85 -5.28 47.06
N GLU A 328 8.76 -5.21 48.03
CA GLU A 328 9.05 -6.29 48.98
C GLU A 328 7.78 -6.69 49.76
N PRO A 329 7.56 -7.99 50.00
CA PRO A 329 6.50 -8.42 50.89
C PRO A 329 6.86 -8.07 52.34
N PHE A 330 5.98 -7.30 52.99
CA PHE A 330 5.99 -7.12 54.44
C PHE A 330 5.85 -8.49 55.13
N VAL A 331 6.81 -8.80 56.00
CA VAL A 331 6.78 -9.89 56.99
C VAL A 331 5.99 -9.44 58.22
#